data_AF-A0A2N9H2L3-F1
#
_entry.id   AF-A0A2N9H2L3-F1
#
_cell.length_a   1.000
_cell.length_b   1.000
_cell.length_c   1.000
_cell.angle_alpha   90.00
_cell.angle_beta   90.00
_cell.angle_gamma   90.00
#
_symmetry.space_group_name_H-M   'P 1'
#
loop_
_entity.id
_entity.type
_entity.pdbx_description
1 polymer ?
#
loop_
_entity_poly.entity_id
_entity_poly.type
_entity_poly.pdbx_seq_one_letter_code
_entity_poly.pdbx_strand_id
1 'polypeptide(L)'
;MQSLQAKASEWSGVKQEDAFAIDDTNLFEELGLLTFINLSTNFYTRVYDDEEEWFRSIFANSKKEDAIQNQYEFFVQRMGGPPLYSQRRGDRFFNLISAYPSFSFLLL
;
A
#
# COMPACT_ATOMS: atom_id res chain seq x y z
N MET A 1 4.65 22.32 14.66
CA MET A 1 4.07 21.51 13.57
C MET A 1 3.88 20.10 14.10
N GLN A 2 2.66 19.55 14.07
CA GLN A 2 2.43 18.13 14.36
C GLN A 2 3.07 17.26 13.26
N SER A 3 3.58 16.09 13.63
CA SER A 3 4.13 15.13 12.65
C SER A 3 3.02 14.52 11.78
N LEU A 4 3.37 14.02 10.59
CA LEU A 4 2.41 13.35 9.71
C LEU A 4 1.80 12.10 10.37
N GLN A 5 2.60 11.40 11.19
CA GLN A 5 2.16 10.22 11.94
C GLN A 5 1.14 10.58 13.03
N ALA A 6 1.30 11.74 13.68
CA ALA A 6 0.34 12.21 14.68
C ALA A 6 -1.01 12.55 14.03
N LYS A 7 -1.01 13.23 12.88
CA LYS A 7 -2.24 13.49 12.12
C LYS A 7 -2.90 12.22 11.62
N ALA A 8 -2.11 11.28 11.10
CA ALA A 8 -2.63 9.98 10.67
C ALA A 8 -3.29 9.23 11.83
N SER A 9 -2.70 9.27 13.03
CA SER A 9 -3.30 8.63 14.22
C SER A 9 -4.61 9.29 14.63
N GLU A 10 -4.67 10.63 14.58
CA GLU A 10 -5.86 11.41 14.91
C GLU A 10 -7.02 11.11 13.93
N TRP A 11 -6.76 11.08 12.62
CA TRP A 11 -7.80 10.90 11.60
C TRP A 11 -8.21 9.45 11.39
N SER A 12 -7.27 8.50 11.51
CA SER A 12 -7.59 7.08 11.37
C SER A 12 -8.21 6.48 12.63
N GLY A 13 -8.00 7.11 13.80
CA GLY A 13 -8.33 6.52 15.10
C GLY A 13 -7.43 5.34 15.50
N VAL A 14 -6.40 5.03 14.70
CA VAL A 14 -5.45 3.94 14.96
C VAL A 14 -4.17 4.54 15.54
N LYS A 15 -3.72 4.04 16.69
CA LYS A 15 -2.45 4.51 17.25
C LYS A 15 -1.29 4.03 16.39
N GLN A 16 -0.21 4.80 16.41
CA GLN A 16 1.00 4.43 15.69
C GLN A 16 1.57 3.08 16.16
N GLU A 17 1.54 2.78 17.47
CA GLU A 17 2.00 1.49 18.00
C GLU A 17 1.25 0.31 17.37
N ASP A 18 -0.07 0.39 17.27
CA ASP A 18 -0.92 -0.65 16.69
C ASP A 18 -0.68 -0.81 15.17
N ALA A 19 -0.44 0.30 14.46
CA ALA A 19 -0.17 0.29 13.03
C ALA A 19 1.17 -0.40 12.67
N PHE A 20 2.14 -0.37 13.59
CA PHE A 20 3.46 -0.96 13.39
C PHE A 20 3.62 -2.32 14.08
N ALA A 21 2.58 -2.86 14.74
CA ALA A 21 2.60 -4.21 15.32
C ALA A 21 2.89 -5.32 14.30
N ILE A 22 2.75 -5.03 13.00
CA ILE A 22 3.19 -5.91 11.91
C ILE A 22 4.70 -6.20 11.92
N ASP A 23 5.50 -5.42 12.66
CA ASP A 23 6.94 -5.61 12.80
C ASP A 23 7.32 -6.62 13.88
N ASP A 24 6.37 -7.00 14.74
CA ASP A 24 6.63 -7.91 15.85
C ASP A 24 6.75 -9.38 15.41
N THR A 25 6.24 -9.73 14.22
CA THR A 25 6.38 -11.05 13.61
C THR A 25 6.64 -10.95 12.10
N ASN A 26 7.29 -11.98 11.53
CA ASN A 26 7.47 -12.08 10.09
C ASN A 26 6.20 -12.63 9.43
N LEU A 27 5.24 -11.74 9.14
CA LEU A 27 3.99 -12.10 8.46
C LEU A 27 4.21 -12.75 7.10
N PHE A 28 5.31 -12.45 6.40
CA PHE A 28 5.64 -13.13 5.16
C PHE A 28 5.97 -14.61 5.36
N GLU A 29 6.70 -14.96 6.43
CA GLU A 29 6.97 -16.36 6.78
C GLU A 29 5.69 -17.11 7.18
N GLU A 30 4.77 -16.45 7.88
CA GLU A 30 3.51 -17.05 8.31
C GLU A 30 2.51 -17.25 7.15
N LEU A 31 2.39 -16.27 6.25
CA LEU A 31 1.33 -16.23 5.23
C LEU A 31 1.80 -16.66 3.84
N GLY A 32 3.09 -16.48 3.53
CA GLY A 32 3.67 -16.77 2.22
C GLY A 32 3.27 -15.82 1.10
N LEU A 33 4.04 -15.86 0.01
CA LEU A 33 3.88 -14.95 -1.15
C LEU A 33 2.50 -15.00 -1.80
N LEU A 34 1.91 -16.19 -1.94
CA LEU A 34 0.64 -16.37 -2.66
C LEU A 34 -0.51 -15.61 -1.99
N THR A 35 -0.48 -15.48 -0.66
CA THR A 35 -1.48 -14.74 0.11
C THR A 35 -1.48 -13.26 -0.27
N PHE A 36 -0.30 -12.65 -0.39
CA PHE A 36 -0.17 -11.25 -0.80
C PHE A 36 -0.60 -11.02 -2.26
N ILE A 37 -0.24 -11.94 -3.17
CA ILE A 37 -0.66 -11.88 -4.57
C ILE A 37 -2.19 -11.93 -4.66
N ASN A 38 -2.82 -12.87 -3.96
CA ASN A 38 -4.27 -13.03 -3.96
C ASN A 38 -4.98 -11.83 -3.33
N LEU A 39 -4.45 -11.30 -2.22
CA LEU A 39 -4.96 -10.11 -1.56
C LEU A 39 -4.96 -8.91 -2.51
N SER A 40 -3.82 -8.62 -3.14
CA SER A 40 -3.70 -7.49 -4.05
C SER A 40 -4.53 -7.67 -5.32
N THR A 41 -4.61 -8.89 -5.86
CA THR A 41 -5.45 -9.19 -7.02
C THR A 41 -6.93 -9.00 -6.69
N ASN A 42 -7.39 -9.43 -5.51
CA ASN A 42 -8.77 -9.24 -5.06
C ASN A 42 -9.08 -7.75 -4.86
N PHE A 43 -8.19 -7.01 -4.18
CA PHE A 43 -8.32 -5.58 -3.96
C PHE A 43 -8.47 -4.82 -5.28
N TYR A 44 -7.52 -4.95 -6.20
CA TYR A 44 -7.59 -4.23 -7.47
C TYR A 44 -8.68 -4.73 -8.41
N THR A 45 -9.18 -5.95 -8.24
CA THR A 45 -10.39 -6.35 -8.97
C THR A 45 -11.57 -5.50 -8.52
N ARG A 46 -11.78 -5.34 -7.21
CA ARG A 46 -12.84 -4.48 -6.68
C ARG A 46 -12.65 -3.01 -7.06
N VAL A 47 -11.42 -2.49 -7.02
CA VAL A 47 -11.13 -1.08 -7.37
C VAL A 47 -11.46 -0.77 -8.82
N TYR A 48 -11.13 -1.66 -9.76
CA TYR A 48 -11.40 -1.43 -11.18
C TYR A 48 -12.85 -1.74 -11.57
N ASP A 49 -13.50 -2.62 -10.82
CA ASP A 49 -14.93 -2.96 -10.98
C ASP A 49 -15.85 -2.00 -10.18
N ASP A 50 -15.29 -0.99 -9.51
CA ASP A 50 -16.05 -0.04 -8.69
C ASP A 50 -17.04 0.77 -9.56
N GLU A 51 -18.27 0.92 -9.05
CA GLU A 51 -19.34 1.69 -9.67
C GLU A 51 -19.10 3.21 -9.53
N GLU A 52 -18.34 3.61 -8.50
CA GLU A 52 -18.00 5.00 -8.22
C GLU A 52 -16.94 5.52 -9.19
N GLU A 53 -17.40 6.21 -10.25
CA GLU A 53 -16.53 6.70 -11.33
C GLU A 53 -15.41 7.62 -10.82
N TRP A 54 -15.69 8.45 -9.81
CA TRP A 54 -14.70 9.34 -9.24
C TRP A 54 -13.52 8.56 -8.65
N PHE A 55 -13.77 7.42 -8.01
CA PHE A 55 -12.73 6.59 -7.40
C PHE A 55 -11.98 5.79 -8.46
N ARG A 56 -12.69 5.20 -9.42
CA ARG A 56 -12.06 4.48 -10.54
C ARG A 56 -11.17 5.40 -11.40
N SER A 57 -11.57 6.66 -11.57
CA SER A 57 -10.81 7.65 -12.36
C SER A 57 -9.41 7.91 -11.81
N ILE A 58 -9.23 7.73 -10.50
CA ILE A 58 -7.93 7.87 -9.83
C ILE A 58 -6.91 6.84 -10.36
N PHE A 59 -7.40 5.64 -10.73
CA PHE A 59 -6.57 4.55 -11.22
C PHE A 59 -6.52 4.46 -12.75
N ALA A 60 -7.24 5.33 -13.47
CA ALA A 60 -7.41 5.25 -14.93
C ALA A 60 -6.08 5.32 -15.72
N ASN A 61 -5.06 5.99 -15.18
CA ASN A 61 -3.74 6.11 -15.81
C ASN A 61 -2.78 4.96 -15.45
N SER A 62 -3.20 4.01 -14.62
CA SER A 62 -2.41 2.85 -14.22
C SER A 62 -2.96 1.59 -14.88
N LYS A 63 -2.06 0.66 -15.25
CA LYS A 63 -2.49 -0.69 -15.63
C LYS A 63 -2.81 -1.48 -14.37
N LYS A 64 -3.90 -2.25 -14.39
CA LYS A 64 -4.36 -3.05 -13.26
C LYS A 64 -3.28 -4.02 -12.79
N GLU A 65 -2.62 -4.71 -13.72
CA GLU A 65 -1.58 -5.71 -13.46
C GLU A 65 -0.35 -5.05 -12.81
N ASP A 66 0.07 -3.88 -13.31
CA ASP A 66 1.18 -3.13 -12.75
C ASP A 66 0.86 -2.65 -11.33
N ALA A 67 -0.38 -2.21 -11.09
CA ALA A 67 -0.84 -1.75 -9.78
C ALA A 67 -0.88 -2.90 -8.75
N ILE A 68 -1.37 -4.08 -9.17
CA ILE A 68 -1.32 -5.32 -8.38
C ILE A 68 0.12 -5.66 -8.03
N GLN A 69 1.01 -5.69 -9.04
CA GLN A 69 2.41 -6.00 -8.83
C GLN A 69 3.09 -5.05 -7.86
N ASN A 70 2.87 -3.74 -8.04
CA ASN A 70 3.43 -2.73 -7.15
C ASN A 70 2.97 -2.92 -5.70
N GLN A 71 1.70 -3.25 -5.47
CA GLN A 71 1.16 -3.37 -4.13
C GLN A 71 1.65 -4.65 -3.41
N TYR A 72 1.57 -5.82 -4.04
CA TYR A 72 1.99 -7.04 -3.35
C TYR A 72 3.50 -7.04 -3.10
N GLU A 73 4.33 -6.53 -4.03
CA GLU A 73 5.77 -6.46 -3.82
C GLU A 73 6.12 -5.51 -2.66
N PHE A 74 5.39 -4.41 -2.52
CA PHE A 74 5.54 -3.48 -1.41
C PHE A 74 5.17 -4.15 -0.08
N PHE A 75 4.05 -4.87 -0.02
CA PHE A 75 3.62 -5.59 1.18
C PHE A 75 4.60 -6.70 1.56
N VAL A 76 5.04 -7.52 0.60
CA VAL A 76 6.03 -8.56 0.82
C VAL A 76 7.30 -7.96 1.44
N GLN A 77 7.82 -6.88 0.88
CA GLN A 77 9.00 -6.22 1.42
C GLN A 77 8.76 -5.58 2.80
N ARG A 78 7.59 -4.96 3.03
CA ARG A 78 7.24 -4.31 4.31
C ARG A 78 7.02 -5.32 5.42
N MET A 79 6.53 -6.51 5.10
CA MET A 79 6.08 -7.53 6.07
C MET A 79 7.07 -8.69 6.23
N GLY A 80 8.37 -8.45 5.98
CA GLY A 80 9.45 -9.39 6.31
C GLY A 80 9.90 -10.33 5.18
N GLY A 81 9.36 -10.16 3.97
CA GLY A 81 9.78 -10.92 2.79
C GLY A 81 10.95 -10.28 2.00
N PRO A 82 11.30 -10.86 0.84
CA PRO A 82 12.40 -10.34 0.02
C PRO A 82 12.10 -8.94 -0.53
N PRO A 83 13.12 -8.09 -0.76
CA PRO A 83 12.96 -6.70 -1.18
C PRO A 83 12.65 -6.54 -2.68
N LEU A 84 11.58 -7.20 -3.15
CA LEU A 84 11.18 -7.25 -4.56
C LEU A 84 10.86 -5.86 -5.12
N TYR A 85 10.17 -5.03 -4.33
CA TYR A 85 9.72 -3.72 -4.76
C TYR A 85 10.90 -2.76 -4.94
N SER A 86 11.78 -2.66 -3.95
CA SER A 86 12.99 -1.84 -4.02
C SER A 86 13.94 -2.29 -5.13
N GLN A 87 14.06 -3.60 -5.37
CA GLN A 87 14.89 -4.11 -6.46
C GLN A 87 14.39 -3.67 -7.85
N ARG A 88 13.08 -3.64 -8.07
CA ARG A 88 12.50 -3.30 -9.37
C ARG A 88 12.32 -1.79 -9.58
N ARG A 89 11.91 -1.07 -8.53
CA ARG A 89 11.51 0.35 -8.62
C ARG A 89 12.57 1.29 -8.04
N GLY A 90 13.43 0.81 -7.14
CA GLY A 90 14.41 1.61 -6.39
C GLY A 90 13.86 2.13 -5.07
N ASP A 91 14.73 2.25 -4.05
CA ASP A 91 14.37 2.61 -2.67
C ASP A 91 13.60 3.94 -2.54
N ARG A 92 13.83 4.88 -3.47
CA ARG A 92 13.11 6.16 -3.51
C ARG A 92 11.59 5.97 -3.64
N PHE A 93 11.13 4.92 -4.32
CA PHE A 93 9.71 4.65 -4.52
C PHE A 93 9.05 3.92 -3.36
N PHE A 94 9.81 3.45 -2.38
CA PHE A 94 9.26 2.92 -1.12
C PHE A 94 8.72 4.06 -0.24
N ASN A 95 9.11 5.31 -0.52
CA ASN A 95 8.52 6.48 0.14
C ASN A 95 7.12 6.76 -0.46
N LEU A 96 6.09 6.28 0.23
CA LEU A 96 4.69 6.43 -0.16
C LEU A 96 4.26 7.90 -0.31
N ILE A 97 4.76 8.81 0.52
CA ILE A 97 4.41 10.24 0.45
C ILE A 97 4.89 10.84 -0.88
N SER A 98 6.12 10.48 -1.29
CA SER A 98 6.70 10.92 -2.56
C SER A 98 6.13 10.19 -3.78
N ALA A 99 5.60 8.97 -3.59
CA ALA A 99 5.02 8.18 -4.66
C ALA A 99 3.57 8.58 -5.00
N TYR A 100 2.86 9.20 -4.05
CA TYR A 100 1.46 9.62 -4.20
C TYR A 100 1.24 11.14 -4.00
N PRO A 101 2.01 12.03 -4.67
CA PRO A 101 1.84 13.48 -4.48
C PRO A 101 0.47 13.98 -4.98
N SER A 102 -0.04 13.37 -6.05
CA SER A 102 -1.32 13.71 -6.69
C SER A 102 -2.56 13.21 -5.94
N PHE A 103 -2.40 12.28 -4.99
CA PHE A 103 -3.49 11.71 -4.20
C PHE A 103 -3.74 12.48 -2.90
N SER A 104 -3.01 13.57 -2.66
CA SER A 104 -3.22 14.49 -1.52
C SER A 104 -4.66 15.04 -1.42
N PHE A 105 -5.47 14.95 -2.48
CA PHE A 105 -6.87 15.39 -2.47
C PHE A 105 -7.81 14.53 -1.62
N LEU A 106 -7.42 13.31 -1.25
CA LEU A 106 -8.22 12.40 -0.42
C LEU A 106 -7.85 12.44 1.08
N LEU A 107 -6.87 13.26 1.46
CA LEU A 107 -6.36 13.41 2.83
C LEU A 107 -6.60 14.83 3.39
N LEU A 108 -7.51 15.60 2.79
CA LEU A 108 -8.04 16.88 3.30
C LEU A 108 -9.53 16.73 3.58
#